data_AF-A0A1W4WE73-F1
#
_entry.id   AF-A0A1W4WE73-F1
#
_cell.length_a   1.000
_cell.length_b   1.000
_cell.length_c   1.000
_cell.angle_alpha   90.00
_cell.angle_beta   90.00
_cell.angle_gamma   90.00
#
_symmetry.space_group_name_H-M   'P 1'
#
loop_
_entity.id
_entity.type
_entity.pdbx_description
1 polymer ?
#
loop_
_entity_poly.entity_id
_entity_poly.type
_entity_poly.pdbx_seq_one_letter_code
_entity_poly.pdbx_strand_id
1 'polypeptide(L)'
;MRQGKFGQFSSVIIFCMILFSKASEKLELVTEEELLNLIRSEKYVVVLFSKPHCEECNKFENELISTREDLVDALGAWVVKIENSQLIRLYSPSKEPVIVFFRHGIPLLYDGPVNDEMILHTFTNNKEPLAKELTDETFEHLTQAATGATTGDWFVMFYTNECVDCQRLQARWEAVGAHLKTRMNIARVNRGSTGAATGRRFDVFDVPAFILFRQGKMYRYEIRNYDVKSLVSFATEFYKNIRAEKVPVPKSPFDDLIAAIVVYLKENPWVWQFGGMTFVIGLIAALLVNKKSSVKPSSKKKAAKKEK
;
A
#
# COMPACT_ATOMS: atom_id res chain seq x y z
N MET A 1 -0.88 51.11 4.55
CA MET A 1 -1.77 49.95 4.50
C MET A 1 -1.19 48.86 5.39
N ARG A 2 -2.02 48.27 6.26
CA ARG A 2 -1.65 47.46 7.43
C ARG A 2 -0.98 46.14 7.04
N GLN A 3 0.19 45.87 7.60
CA GLN A 3 0.73 44.50 7.72
C GLN A 3 0.07 43.81 8.91
N GLY A 4 -0.60 42.69 8.66
CA GLY A 4 -1.24 41.87 9.69
C GLY A 4 -0.21 41.02 10.43
N LYS A 5 0.18 41.46 11.63
CA LYS A 5 0.80 40.60 12.66
C LYS A 5 -0.32 39.81 13.34
N PHE A 6 -0.57 38.56 12.91
CA PHE A 6 -1.55 37.69 13.58
C PHE A 6 -1.06 36.25 13.83
N GLY A 7 0.24 35.99 13.68
CA GLY A 7 0.80 34.63 13.76
C GLY A 7 1.72 34.31 14.94
N GLN A 8 2.04 35.27 15.82
CA GLN A 8 3.11 35.08 16.82
C GLN A 8 2.61 35.06 18.28
N PHE A 9 1.36 35.43 18.54
CA PHE A 9 0.81 35.45 19.90
C PHE A 9 0.20 34.10 20.34
N SER A 10 -0.20 33.22 19.40
CA SER A 10 -0.78 31.91 19.75
C SER A 10 0.29 30.91 20.23
N SER A 11 1.45 30.81 19.56
CA SER A 11 2.52 29.91 20.00
C SER A 11 3.12 30.28 21.37
N VAL A 12 3.17 31.56 21.74
CA VAL A 12 3.77 31.99 23.02
C VAL A 12 2.85 31.68 24.19
N ILE A 13 1.52 31.81 24.01
CA ILE A 13 0.55 31.49 25.06
C ILE A 13 0.47 29.97 25.28
N ILE A 14 0.55 29.17 24.21
CA ILE A 14 0.59 27.71 24.29
C ILE A 14 1.92 27.24 24.89
N PHE A 15 3.05 27.83 24.51
CA PHE A 15 4.36 27.51 25.09
C PHE A 15 4.48 27.88 26.58
N CYS A 16 3.73 28.89 27.04
CA CYS A 16 3.69 29.26 28.45
C CYS A 16 2.88 28.26 29.31
N MET A 17 1.92 27.54 28.73
CA MET A 17 1.23 26.43 29.43
C MET A 17 2.12 25.20 29.60
N ILE A 18 3.10 24.98 28.71
CA ILE A 18 4.02 23.83 28.79
C ILE A 18 4.93 23.92 30.03
N LEU A 19 5.16 25.11 30.59
CA LEU A 19 5.96 25.30 31.80
C LEU A 19 5.16 25.16 33.11
N PHE A 20 3.83 25.03 33.05
CA PHE A 20 2.95 24.97 34.23
C PHE A 20 1.85 23.90 34.06
N SER A 21 2.21 22.65 33.77
CA SER A 21 1.32 21.52 34.04
C SER A 21 1.85 20.76 35.26
N LYS A 22 1.35 21.13 36.44
CA LYS A 22 1.18 20.15 37.52
C LYS A 22 0.28 19.05 36.94
N ALA A 23 0.66 17.79 37.11
CA ALA A 23 -0.11 16.61 36.71
C ALA A 23 -1.62 16.85 36.89
N SER A 24 -2.32 17.12 35.78
CA SER A 24 -3.77 17.31 35.77
C SER A 24 -4.40 15.93 35.91
N GLU A 25 -5.24 15.77 36.93
CA GLU A 25 -5.98 14.54 37.24
C GLU A 25 -6.94 14.11 36.12
N LYS A 26 -7.19 14.96 35.12
CA LYS A 26 -8.07 14.68 33.97
C LYS A 26 -7.40 14.97 32.64
N LEU A 27 -7.85 14.30 31.58
CA LEU A 27 -7.44 14.61 30.19
C LEU A 27 -8.09 15.92 29.74
N GLU A 28 -7.36 16.66 28.91
CA GLU A 28 -7.88 17.88 28.29
C GLU A 28 -9.04 17.53 27.36
N LEU A 29 -10.22 18.10 27.64
CA LEU A 29 -11.42 17.94 26.82
C LEU A 29 -11.36 18.93 25.66
N VAL A 30 -11.31 18.42 24.44
CA VAL A 30 -11.24 19.23 23.21
C VAL A 30 -12.53 19.11 22.40
N THR A 31 -12.84 20.16 21.65
CA THR A 31 -13.92 20.17 20.65
C THR A 31 -13.51 19.44 19.37
N GLU A 32 -14.48 19.13 18.49
CA GLU A 32 -14.18 18.50 17.19
C GLU A 32 -13.28 19.38 16.31
N GLU A 33 -13.48 20.70 16.33
CA GLU A 33 -12.67 21.65 15.55
C GLU A 33 -11.23 21.71 16.05
N GLU A 34 -11.04 21.78 17.37
CA GLU A 34 -9.71 21.74 18.00
C GLU A 34 -9.00 20.43 17.72
N LEU A 35 -9.71 19.30 17.83
CA LEU A 35 -9.15 17.99 17.51
C LEU A 35 -8.69 17.91 16.06
N LEU A 36 -9.51 18.37 15.12
CA LEU A 36 -9.14 18.40 13.70
C LEU A 36 -7.94 19.31 13.44
N ASN A 37 -7.82 20.43 14.16
CA ASN A 37 -6.65 21.31 14.07
C ASN A 37 -5.40 20.60 14.60
N LEU A 38 -5.47 19.95 15.77
CA LEU A 38 -4.37 19.16 16.33
C LEU A 38 -3.90 18.07 15.36
N ILE A 39 -4.83 17.30 14.79
CA ILE A 39 -4.50 16.24 13.81
C ILE A 39 -3.77 16.81 12.58
N ARG A 40 -4.04 18.06 12.19
CA ARG A 40 -3.44 18.72 11.03
C ARG A 40 -2.10 19.40 11.33
N SER A 41 -1.93 19.98 12.52
CA SER A 41 -0.72 20.73 12.88
C SER A 41 0.33 19.87 13.58
N GLU A 42 -0.11 18.88 14.35
CA GLU A 42 0.76 18.08 15.20
C GLU A 42 1.10 16.73 14.58
N LYS A 43 2.32 16.26 14.85
CA LYS A 43 2.79 14.97 14.32
C LYS A 43 2.10 13.78 14.98
N TYR A 44 1.87 13.88 16.29
CA TYR A 44 1.41 12.77 17.12
C TYR A 44 0.29 13.26 18.05
N VAL A 45 -0.90 12.67 17.92
CA VAL A 45 -2.06 12.99 18.74
C VAL A 45 -2.73 11.69 19.19
N VAL A 46 -2.81 11.46 20.49
CA VAL A 46 -3.54 10.36 21.11
C VAL A 46 -4.87 10.91 21.63
N VAL A 47 -5.96 10.29 21.19
CA VAL A 47 -7.32 10.77 21.46
C VAL A 47 -8.12 9.65 22.09
N LEU A 48 -8.71 9.94 23.24
CA LEU A 48 -9.77 9.12 23.82
C LEU A 48 -11.13 9.63 23.34
N PHE A 49 -11.85 8.80 22.57
CA PHE A 49 -13.26 9.02 22.29
C PHE A 49 -14.09 8.39 23.41
N SER A 50 -14.91 9.22 24.05
CA SER A 50 -15.64 8.89 25.28
C SER A 50 -17.10 9.32 25.22
N LYS A 51 -17.90 8.81 26.16
CA LYS A 51 -19.27 9.24 26.43
C LYS A 51 -19.39 9.77 27.85
N PRO A 52 -20.30 10.74 28.11
CA PRO A 52 -20.63 11.12 29.46
C PRO A 52 -21.26 9.93 30.21
N HIS A 53 -21.08 9.90 31.53
CA HIS A 53 -21.66 8.88 32.41
C HIS A 53 -21.31 7.43 32.04
N CYS A 54 -20.06 7.20 31.59
CA CYS A 54 -19.56 5.91 31.16
C CYS A 54 -18.44 5.43 32.11
N GLU A 55 -18.71 4.38 32.89
CA GLU A 55 -17.75 3.82 33.85
C GLU A 55 -16.51 3.23 33.16
N GLU A 56 -16.72 2.50 32.06
CA GLU A 56 -15.63 1.96 31.25
C GLU A 56 -14.74 3.08 30.69
N CYS A 57 -15.33 4.21 30.32
CA CYS A 57 -14.58 5.36 29.80
C CYS A 57 -13.66 5.98 30.86
N ASN A 58 -14.07 5.99 32.13
CA ASN A 58 -13.20 6.42 33.23
C ASN A 58 -11.98 5.51 33.38
N LYS A 59 -12.14 4.20 33.16
CA LYS A 59 -11.01 3.26 33.18
C LYS A 59 -9.99 3.60 32.08
N PHE A 60 -10.45 3.81 30.84
CA PHE A 60 -9.58 4.20 29.73
C PHE A 60 -8.90 5.56 29.97
N GLU A 61 -9.62 6.54 30.50
CA GLU A 61 -9.08 7.86 30.86
C GLU A 61 -7.97 7.73 31.91
N ASN A 62 -8.19 6.94 32.97
CA ASN A 62 -7.20 6.73 34.03
C ASN A 62 -5.90 6.08 33.53
N GLU A 63 -5.99 5.04 32.69
CA GLU A 63 -4.79 4.42 32.10
C GLU A 63 -4.04 5.41 31.19
N LEU A 64 -4.75 6.23 30.41
CA LEU A 64 -4.12 7.27 29.58
C LEU A 64 -3.51 8.41 30.40
N ILE A 65 -4.06 8.71 31.58
CA ILE A 65 -3.45 9.65 32.53
C ILE A 65 -2.15 9.06 33.08
N SER A 66 -2.15 7.78 33.47
CA SER A 66 -0.97 7.06 33.99
C SER A 66 0.22 7.16 33.03
N THR A 67 -0.01 6.91 31.73
CA THR A 67 1.06 6.94 30.71
C THR A 67 1.22 8.28 30.00
N ARG A 68 0.54 9.35 30.43
CA ARG A 68 0.57 10.64 29.71
C ARG A 68 1.98 11.21 29.63
N GLU A 69 2.69 11.25 30.75
CA GLU A 69 4.04 11.80 30.82
C GLU A 69 4.99 11.00 29.91
N ASP A 70 4.93 9.66 29.97
CA ASP A 70 5.73 8.79 29.10
C ASP A 70 5.41 8.96 27.61
N LEU A 71 4.14 9.15 27.24
CA LEU A 71 3.74 9.40 25.85
C LEU A 71 4.26 10.77 25.37
N VAL A 72 4.20 11.78 26.22
CA VAL A 72 4.74 13.11 25.92
C VAL A 72 6.26 13.04 25.76
N ASP A 73 6.96 12.34 26.65
CA ASP A 73 8.42 12.24 26.61
C ASP A 73 8.92 11.37 25.45
N ALA A 74 8.28 10.22 25.20
CA ALA A 74 8.72 9.27 24.18
C ALA A 74 8.30 9.66 22.74
N LEU A 75 7.18 10.38 22.58
CA LEU A 75 6.60 10.73 21.29
C LEU A 75 6.51 12.23 21.03
N GLY A 76 6.47 13.07 22.07
CA GLY A 76 5.98 14.44 21.95
C GLY A 76 4.51 14.48 21.55
N ALA A 77 3.72 13.49 21.98
CA ALA A 77 2.33 13.35 21.58
C ALA A 77 1.40 14.22 22.42
N TRP A 78 0.41 14.84 21.78
CA TRP A 78 -0.72 15.45 22.47
C TRP A 78 -1.66 14.35 22.95
N VAL A 79 -2.06 14.36 24.23
CA VAL A 79 -2.98 13.35 24.79
C VAL A 79 -4.24 14.06 25.26
N VAL A 80 -5.33 13.88 24.52
CA VAL A 80 -6.59 14.61 24.71
C VAL A 80 -7.78 13.65 24.77
N LYS A 81 -8.92 14.15 25.25
CA LYS A 81 -10.19 13.43 25.18
C LYS A 81 -11.25 14.24 24.46
N ILE A 82 -12.20 13.53 23.86
CA ILE A 82 -13.38 14.11 23.25
C ILE A 82 -14.62 13.32 23.67
N GLU A 83 -15.71 14.02 23.95
CA GLU A 83 -16.97 13.42 24.41
C GLU A 83 -18.08 13.62 23.38
N ASN A 84 -18.90 12.59 23.12
CA ASN A 84 -20.06 12.62 22.21
C ASN A 84 -19.78 13.08 20.76
N SER A 85 -18.54 12.92 20.28
CA SER A 85 -18.19 13.32 18.92
C SER A 85 -18.80 12.41 17.87
N GLN A 86 -19.25 12.96 16.75
CA GLN A 86 -19.68 12.16 15.60
C GLN A 86 -18.50 11.56 14.82
N LEU A 87 -17.28 12.08 15.03
CA LEU A 87 -16.05 11.58 14.38
C LEU A 87 -15.75 10.13 14.75
N ILE A 88 -16.24 9.64 15.89
CA ILE A 88 -16.12 8.23 16.27
C ILE A 88 -16.65 7.29 15.19
N ARG A 89 -17.66 7.71 14.42
CA ARG A 89 -18.22 6.94 13.31
C ARG A 89 -17.23 6.67 12.17
N LEU A 90 -16.09 7.34 12.15
CA LEU A 90 -15.00 7.10 11.21
C LEU A 90 -14.00 6.06 11.71
N TYR A 91 -13.89 5.83 13.02
CA TYR A 91 -12.87 4.94 13.57
C TYR A 91 -13.48 3.67 14.19
N SER A 92 -14.61 3.83 14.87
CA SER A 92 -15.36 2.75 15.49
C SER A 92 -16.86 3.10 15.56
N PRO A 93 -17.65 2.82 14.50
CA PRO A 93 -19.06 3.21 14.42
C PRO A 93 -19.99 2.66 15.50
N SER A 94 -19.55 1.67 16.28
CA SER A 94 -20.43 0.92 17.18
C SER A 94 -19.85 0.73 18.58
N LYS A 95 -18.69 1.32 18.90
CA LYS A 95 -18.05 1.14 20.21
C LYS A 95 -17.39 2.43 20.68
N GLU A 96 -17.76 2.83 21.90
CA GLU A 96 -17.04 3.77 22.76
C GLU A 96 -16.97 3.13 24.15
N PRO A 97 -15.89 3.30 24.91
CA PRO A 97 -14.71 4.14 24.61
C PRO A 97 -13.76 3.53 23.56
N VAL A 98 -12.99 4.37 22.87
CA VAL A 98 -11.86 3.93 22.03
C VAL A 98 -10.71 4.92 22.07
N ILE A 99 -9.49 4.40 21.92
CA ILE A 99 -8.27 5.20 21.79
C ILE A 99 -7.81 5.16 20.33
N VAL A 100 -7.56 6.33 19.76
CA VAL A 100 -7.01 6.46 18.41
C VAL A 100 -5.72 7.26 18.49
N PHE A 101 -4.65 6.71 17.92
CA PHE A 101 -3.36 7.37 17.81
C PHE A 101 -3.16 7.87 16.37
N PHE A 102 -3.18 9.19 16.18
CA PHE A 102 -2.90 9.84 14.91
C PHE A 102 -1.42 10.10 14.75
N ARG A 103 -0.87 9.66 13.61
CA ARG A 103 0.54 9.80 13.25
C ARG A 103 0.62 10.45 11.89
N HIS A 104 1.04 11.71 11.84
CA HIS A 104 1.02 12.52 10.61
C HIS A 104 -0.37 12.50 9.95
N GLY A 105 -1.43 12.61 10.76
CA GLY A 105 -2.82 12.54 10.32
C GLY A 105 -3.35 11.12 10.02
N ILE A 106 -2.52 10.07 10.07
CA ILE A 106 -2.94 8.68 9.83
C ILE A 106 -3.38 8.03 11.14
N PRO A 107 -4.66 7.61 11.27
CA PRO A 107 -5.17 7.03 12.51
C PRO A 107 -4.68 5.58 12.69
N LEU A 108 -4.37 5.22 13.93
CA LEU A 108 -4.19 3.84 14.40
C LEU A 108 -5.24 3.58 15.48
N LEU A 109 -6.12 2.60 15.26
CA LEU A 109 -7.03 2.16 16.30
C LEU A 109 -6.26 1.32 17.34
N TYR A 110 -6.40 1.64 18.61
CA TYR A 110 -5.96 0.75 19.69
C TYR A 110 -7.02 -0.31 19.96
N ASP A 111 -6.70 -1.57 19.73
CA ASP A 111 -7.58 -2.73 19.97
C ASP A 111 -7.02 -3.70 21.03
N GLY A 112 -5.99 -3.28 21.77
CA GLY A 112 -5.36 -4.04 22.83
C GLY A 112 -6.07 -3.94 24.20
N PRO A 113 -5.55 -4.63 25.22
CA PRO A 113 -6.06 -4.53 26.59
C PRO A 113 -5.81 -3.14 27.18
N VAL A 114 -6.76 -2.65 27.98
CA VAL A 114 -6.68 -1.32 28.62
C VAL A 114 -5.68 -1.37 29.77
N ASN A 115 -4.42 -1.08 29.46
CA ASN A 115 -3.29 -1.07 30.36
C ASN A 115 -2.24 -0.08 29.83
N ASP A 116 -1.77 0.80 30.72
CA ASP A 116 -0.76 1.82 30.46
C ASP A 116 0.49 1.32 29.70
N GLU A 117 1.16 0.27 30.18
CA GLU A 117 2.38 -0.28 29.55
C GLU A 117 2.10 -0.75 28.11
N MET A 118 0.98 -1.46 27.92
CA MET A 118 0.60 -1.98 26.61
C MET A 118 0.21 -0.86 25.63
N ILE A 119 -0.46 0.19 26.11
CA ILE A 119 -0.78 1.37 25.30
C ILE A 119 0.52 2.07 24.86
N LEU A 120 1.40 2.38 25.82
CA LEU A 120 2.69 3.02 25.57
C LEU A 120 3.52 2.22 24.57
N HIS A 121 3.69 0.92 24.81
CA HIS A 121 4.45 0.03 23.95
C HIS A 121 3.86 -0.03 22.53
N THR A 122 2.54 -0.07 22.40
CA THR A 122 1.89 -0.12 21.09
C THR A 122 2.13 1.17 20.30
N PHE A 123 2.01 2.35 20.92
CA PHE A 123 2.19 3.62 20.21
C PHE A 123 3.66 3.91 19.91
N THR A 124 4.57 3.63 20.86
CA THR A 124 6.01 3.80 20.66
C THR A 124 6.59 2.90 19.58
N ASN A 125 6.07 1.69 19.42
CA ASN A 125 6.50 0.79 18.34
C ASN A 125 5.86 1.07 16.99
N ASN A 126 4.80 1.87 16.94
CA ASN A 126 4.06 2.12 15.71
C ASN A 126 4.01 3.62 15.40
N LYS A 127 5.12 4.35 15.58
CA LYS A 127 5.24 5.80 15.26
C LYS A 127 4.98 6.10 13.78
N GLU A 128 5.45 5.23 12.89
CA GLU A 128 5.24 5.36 11.46
C GLU A 128 4.01 4.55 11.01
N PRO A 129 3.23 5.04 10.03
CA PRO A 129 2.17 4.26 9.39
C PRO A 129 2.71 2.96 8.80
N LEU A 130 1.97 1.88 8.98
CA LEU A 130 2.38 0.54 8.59
C LEU A 130 1.85 0.15 7.22
N ALA A 131 0.66 0.66 6.84
CA ALA A 131 0.10 0.39 5.53
C ALA A 131 0.80 1.24 4.46
N LYS A 132 1.56 0.56 3.59
CA LYS A 132 2.21 1.21 2.44
C LYS A 132 1.19 1.53 1.36
N GLU A 133 1.26 2.74 0.80
CA GLU A 133 0.50 3.08 -0.41
C GLU A 133 1.19 2.46 -1.63
N LEU A 134 0.46 1.65 -2.39
CA LEU A 134 0.93 1.04 -3.63
C LEU A 134 0.15 1.61 -4.82
N THR A 135 0.88 1.86 -5.91
CA THR A 135 0.35 2.38 -7.17
C THR A 135 0.58 1.38 -8.29
N ASP A 136 0.04 1.66 -9.48
CA ASP A 136 0.26 0.85 -10.68
C ASP A 136 1.75 0.68 -11.02
N GLU A 137 2.60 1.62 -10.64
CA GLU A 137 4.04 1.59 -10.88
C GLU A 137 4.80 0.84 -9.78
N THR A 138 4.38 0.98 -8.52
CA THR A 138 5.14 0.46 -7.38
C THR A 138 4.70 -0.93 -6.94
N PHE A 139 3.47 -1.34 -7.26
CA PHE A 139 2.89 -2.60 -6.79
C PHE A 139 3.77 -3.80 -7.16
N GLU A 140 4.09 -3.99 -8.44
CA GLU A 140 4.89 -5.16 -8.86
C GLU A 140 6.32 -5.09 -8.36
N HIS A 141 6.93 -3.91 -8.38
CA HIS A 141 8.30 -3.75 -7.95
C HIS A 141 8.49 -4.09 -6.46
N LEU A 142 7.54 -3.69 -5.61
CA LEU A 142 7.62 -3.91 -4.17
C LEU A 142 7.10 -5.29 -3.74
N THR A 143 5.98 -5.74 -4.31
CA THR A 143 5.35 -6.99 -3.90
C THR A 143 5.97 -8.21 -4.59
N GLN A 144 6.47 -8.06 -5.82
CA GLN A 144 6.88 -9.15 -6.71
C GLN A 144 5.84 -10.28 -6.80
N ALA A 145 4.55 -9.93 -6.70
CA ALA A 145 3.46 -10.88 -6.54
C ALA A 145 3.41 -11.93 -7.67
N ALA A 146 3.67 -11.53 -8.93
CA ALA A 146 3.59 -12.43 -10.09
C ALA A 146 4.77 -13.40 -10.19
N THR A 147 5.98 -12.98 -9.81
CA THR A 147 7.18 -13.82 -9.90
C THR A 147 7.32 -14.76 -8.70
N GLY A 148 6.64 -14.45 -7.59
CA GLY A 148 6.72 -15.22 -6.35
C GLY A 148 8.00 -15.00 -5.55
N ALA A 149 8.91 -14.15 -6.02
CA ALA A 149 10.14 -13.74 -5.31
C ALA A 149 9.87 -12.59 -4.30
N THR A 150 8.66 -12.57 -3.74
CA THR A 150 8.13 -11.49 -2.90
C THR A 150 9.07 -11.18 -1.72
N THR A 151 9.15 -9.90 -1.35
CA THR A 151 9.87 -9.41 -0.16
C THR A 151 9.14 -9.74 1.17
N GLY A 152 8.68 -10.99 1.28
CA GLY A 152 7.72 -11.45 2.28
C GLY A 152 6.27 -11.46 1.75
N ASP A 153 5.37 -11.99 2.56
CA ASP A 153 3.93 -12.01 2.26
C ASP A 153 3.37 -10.58 2.30
N TRP A 154 2.34 -10.30 1.50
CA TRP A 154 1.70 -8.98 1.43
C TRP A 154 0.20 -9.11 1.62
N PHE A 155 -0.38 -8.36 2.55
CA PHE A 155 -1.82 -8.26 2.70
C PHE A 155 -2.27 -6.85 2.30
N VAL A 156 -3.10 -6.77 1.27
CA VAL A 156 -3.39 -5.54 0.54
C VAL A 156 -4.88 -5.22 0.59
N MET A 157 -5.21 -4.00 1.01
CA MET A 157 -6.57 -3.44 0.94
C MET A 157 -6.73 -2.59 -0.32
N PHE A 158 -7.71 -2.92 -1.16
CA PHE A 158 -8.13 -2.10 -2.28
C PHE A 158 -9.26 -1.18 -1.87
N TYR A 159 -9.14 0.11 -2.23
CA TYR A 159 -10.09 1.14 -1.84
C TYR A 159 -10.32 2.20 -2.93
N THR A 160 -11.26 3.11 -2.69
CA THR A 160 -11.44 4.37 -3.44
C THR A 160 -11.67 5.53 -2.47
N ASN A 161 -11.53 6.78 -2.95
CA ASN A 161 -11.71 7.96 -2.11
C ASN A 161 -13.20 8.20 -1.76
N GLU A 162 -14.11 7.72 -2.60
CA GLU A 162 -15.57 7.88 -2.47
C GLU A 162 -16.19 6.82 -1.54
N CYS A 163 -15.44 5.75 -1.23
CA CYS A 163 -15.90 4.64 -0.42
C CYS A 163 -15.87 4.99 1.08
N VAL A 164 -17.04 5.29 1.65
CA VAL A 164 -17.19 5.63 3.08
C VAL A 164 -16.70 4.50 4.00
N ASP A 165 -17.02 3.25 3.67
CA ASP A 165 -16.57 2.11 4.47
C ASP A 165 -15.05 1.93 4.41
N CYS A 166 -14.42 2.26 3.28
CA CYS A 166 -12.97 2.23 3.15
C CYS A 166 -12.29 3.27 4.04
N GLN A 167 -12.84 4.49 4.11
CA GLN A 167 -12.36 5.52 5.03
C GLN A 167 -12.49 5.05 6.48
N ARG A 168 -13.60 4.40 6.83
CA ARG A 168 -13.82 3.84 8.17
C ARG A 168 -12.86 2.73 8.57
N LEU A 169 -12.32 2.02 7.58
CA LEU A 169 -11.39 0.92 7.81
C LEU A 169 -9.96 1.37 7.95
N GLN A 170 -9.62 2.63 7.65
CA GLN A 170 -8.24 3.11 7.68
C GLN A 170 -7.57 2.88 9.05
N ALA A 171 -8.22 3.26 10.15
CA ALA A 171 -7.67 3.09 11.50
C ALA A 171 -7.51 1.62 11.89
N ARG A 172 -8.46 0.77 11.47
CA ARG A 172 -8.42 -0.68 11.70
C ARG A 172 -7.37 -1.36 10.86
N TRP A 173 -7.17 -0.91 9.63
CA TRP A 173 -6.18 -1.46 8.72
C TRP A 173 -4.76 -1.21 9.23
N GLU A 174 -4.54 -0.03 9.82
CA GLU A 174 -3.31 0.25 10.56
C GLU A 174 -3.14 -0.64 11.79
N ALA A 175 -4.22 -0.93 12.52
CA ALA A 175 -4.18 -1.87 13.65
C ALA A 175 -3.86 -3.30 13.20
N VAL A 176 -4.44 -3.77 12.08
CA VAL A 176 -4.07 -5.04 11.44
C VAL A 176 -2.58 -5.05 11.11
N GLY A 177 -2.05 -3.94 10.59
CA GLY A 177 -0.61 -3.75 10.40
C GLY A 177 0.21 -3.88 11.67
N ALA A 178 -0.26 -3.31 12.78
CA ALA A 178 0.45 -3.40 14.06
C ALA A 178 0.57 -4.85 14.54
N HIS A 179 -0.51 -5.64 14.42
CA HIS A 179 -0.52 -7.06 14.78
C HIS A 179 0.34 -7.93 13.84
N LEU A 180 0.47 -7.55 12.58
CA LEU A 180 1.14 -8.34 11.55
C LEU A 180 2.54 -7.84 11.17
N LYS A 181 3.04 -6.79 11.83
CA LYS A 181 4.28 -6.05 11.50
C LYS A 181 5.50 -6.94 11.29
N THR A 182 5.65 -8.01 12.06
CA THR A 182 6.80 -8.94 12.00
C THR A 182 6.58 -10.14 11.08
N ARG A 183 5.35 -10.34 10.60
CA ARG A 183 4.90 -11.54 9.89
C ARG A 183 4.73 -11.30 8.40
N MET A 184 4.24 -10.11 8.02
CA MET A 184 3.99 -9.75 6.62
C MET A 184 3.88 -8.23 6.43
N ASN A 185 3.96 -7.80 5.18
CA ASN A 185 3.79 -6.41 4.79
C ASN A 185 2.30 -6.07 4.64
N ILE A 186 1.89 -4.91 5.12
CA ILE A 186 0.55 -4.36 4.89
C ILE A 186 0.60 -3.23 3.87
N ALA A 187 -0.37 -3.21 2.97
CA ALA A 187 -0.49 -2.16 1.97
C ALA A 187 -1.93 -1.79 1.66
N ARG A 188 -2.10 -0.68 0.96
CA ARG A 188 -3.36 -0.28 0.37
C ARG A 188 -3.15 0.24 -1.06
N VAL A 189 -4.17 0.07 -1.89
CA VAL A 189 -4.16 0.45 -3.31
C VAL A 189 -5.45 1.21 -3.63
N ASN A 190 -5.32 2.44 -4.11
CA ASN A 190 -6.46 3.20 -4.60
C ASN A 190 -6.85 2.79 -6.02
N ARG A 191 -7.83 1.89 -6.15
CA ARG A 191 -8.28 1.37 -7.46
C ARG A 191 -9.09 2.37 -8.30
N GLY A 192 -9.47 3.50 -7.72
CA GLY A 192 -10.18 4.59 -8.39
C GLY A 192 -9.25 5.62 -9.04
N SER A 193 -7.96 5.63 -8.65
CA SER A 193 -6.98 6.59 -9.14
C SER A 193 -5.63 5.93 -9.45
N THR A 194 -4.66 6.01 -8.52
CA THR A 194 -3.26 5.62 -8.71
C THR A 194 -3.01 4.13 -8.93
N GLY A 195 -3.98 3.28 -8.57
CA GLY A 195 -3.94 1.83 -8.66
C GLY A 195 -4.99 1.23 -9.59
N ALA A 196 -5.47 1.99 -10.59
CA ALA A 196 -6.58 1.58 -11.44
C ALA A 196 -6.25 0.36 -12.33
N ALA A 197 -5.04 0.28 -12.89
CA ALA A 197 -4.62 -0.87 -13.68
C ALA A 197 -4.43 -2.12 -12.79
N THR A 198 -3.88 -1.94 -11.60
CA THR A 198 -3.69 -2.97 -10.57
C THR A 198 -5.03 -3.53 -10.12
N GLY A 199 -6.00 -2.65 -9.82
CA GLY A 199 -7.36 -3.06 -9.45
C GLY A 199 -8.03 -3.87 -10.56
N ARG A 200 -7.95 -3.43 -11.82
CA ARG A 200 -8.47 -4.19 -12.98
C ARG A 200 -7.76 -5.53 -13.16
N ARG A 201 -6.45 -5.58 -12.98
CA ARG A 201 -5.66 -6.80 -13.13
C ARG A 201 -6.06 -7.88 -12.13
N PHE A 202 -6.42 -7.50 -10.90
CA PHE A 202 -6.89 -8.42 -9.87
C PHE A 202 -8.41 -8.57 -9.81
N ASP A 203 -9.13 -8.12 -10.85
CA ASP A 203 -10.60 -8.16 -10.93
C ASP A 203 -11.29 -7.55 -9.69
N VAL A 204 -10.73 -6.46 -9.17
CA VAL A 204 -11.30 -5.72 -8.05
C VAL A 204 -12.15 -4.57 -8.58
N PHE A 205 -13.46 -4.82 -8.63
CA PHE A 205 -14.46 -3.82 -9.02
C PHE A 205 -15.14 -3.19 -7.80
N ASP A 206 -15.50 -4.04 -6.82
CA ASP A 206 -16.10 -3.65 -5.55
C ASP A 206 -15.04 -3.38 -4.48
N VAL A 207 -15.31 -2.40 -3.62
CA VAL A 207 -14.44 -2.01 -2.50
C VAL A 207 -15.27 -1.83 -1.22
N PRO A 208 -14.70 -2.05 -0.02
CA PRO A 208 -13.32 -2.49 0.24
C PRO A 208 -13.11 -3.96 -0.14
N ALA A 209 -11.94 -4.28 -0.67
CA ALA A 209 -11.53 -5.66 -0.96
C ALA A 209 -10.15 -5.95 -0.37
N PHE A 210 -9.93 -7.16 0.12
CA PHE A 210 -8.66 -7.55 0.74
C PHE A 210 -8.10 -8.80 0.07
N ILE A 211 -6.83 -8.74 -0.30
CA ILE A 211 -6.13 -9.83 -0.98
C ILE A 211 -4.80 -10.08 -0.28
N LEU A 212 -4.60 -11.32 0.16
CA LEU A 212 -3.31 -11.80 0.66
C LEU A 212 -2.52 -12.41 -0.50
N PHE A 213 -1.31 -11.91 -0.74
CA PHE A 213 -0.34 -12.44 -1.68
C PHE A 213 0.73 -13.21 -0.92
N ARG A 214 0.86 -14.50 -1.23
CA ARG A 214 1.78 -15.42 -0.56
C ARG A 214 2.27 -16.49 -1.52
N GLN A 215 3.58 -16.60 -1.69
CA GLN A 215 4.23 -17.65 -2.48
C GLN A 215 3.67 -17.78 -3.91
N GLY A 216 3.49 -16.64 -4.61
CA GLY A 216 2.96 -16.60 -5.99
C GLY A 216 1.48 -16.95 -6.12
N LYS A 217 0.76 -17.06 -5.00
CA LYS A 217 -0.69 -17.26 -4.94
C LYS A 217 -1.34 -16.05 -4.28
N MET A 218 -2.60 -15.83 -4.62
CA MET A 218 -3.45 -14.84 -3.95
C MET A 218 -4.68 -15.49 -3.32
N TYR A 219 -5.10 -14.95 -2.19
CA TYR A 219 -6.24 -15.42 -1.39
C TYR A 219 -7.13 -14.22 -1.10
N ARG A 220 -8.40 -14.28 -1.51
CA ARG A 220 -9.36 -13.19 -1.31
C ARG A 220 -10.05 -13.33 0.04
N TYR A 221 -10.29 -12.20 0.70
CA TYR A 221 -11.11 -12.18 1.90
C TYR A 221 -12.59 -12.12 1.53
N GLU A 222 -13.35 -13.17 1.84
CA GLU A 222 -14.78 -13.31 1.47
C GLU A 222 -15.74 -13.01 2.63
N ILE A 223 -15.23 -12.85 3.86
CA ILE A 223 -16.06 -12.68 5.05
C ILE A 223 -16.54 -11.23 5.13
N ARG A 224 -17.83 -11.00 5.42
CA ARG A 224 -18.43 -9.65 5.53
C ARG A 224 -18.15 -8.94 6.86
N ASN A 225 -17.17 -9.40 7.64
CA ASN A 225 -16.76 -8.79 8.90
C ASN A 225 -15.36 -8.17 8.72
N TYR A 226 -15.22 -6.89 9.00
CA TYR A 226 -13.96 -6.14 8.83
C TYR A 226 -13.41 -5.64 10.17
N ASP A 227 -13.55 -6.45 11.22
CA ASP A 227 -12.86 -6.21 12.48
C ASP A 227 -11.38 -6.61 12.38
N VAL A 228 -10.56 -6.04 13.27
CA VAL A 228 -9.11 -6.30 13.27
C VAL A 228 -8.83 -7.79 13.47
N LYS A 229 -9.57 -8.44 14.38
CA LYS A 229 -9.40 -9.85 14.70
C LYS A 229 -9.67 -10.78 13.52
N SER A 230 -10.74 -10.59 12.74
CA SER A 230 -11.05 -11.45 11.60
C SER A 230 -10.05 -11.25 10.47
N LEU A 231 -9.62 -10.01 10.22
CA LEU A 231 -8.60 -9.71 9.21
C LEU A 231 -7.24 -10.32 9.59
N VAL A 232 -6.83 -10.21 10.86
CA VAL A 232 -5.59 -10.83 11.37
C VAL A 232 -5.68 -12.36 11.29
N SER A 233 -6.78 -12.95 11.79
CA SER A 233 -7.01 -14.41 11.74
C SER A 233 -7.00 -14.96 10.32
N PHE A 234 -7.57 -14.21 9.38
CA PHE A 234 -7.50 -14.54 7.96
C PHE A 234 -6.07 -14.59 7.47
N ALA A 235 -5.31 -13.52 7.67
CA ALA A 235 -3.94 -13.42 7.19
C ALA A 235 -3.02 -14.49 7.80
N THR A 236 -3.25 -14.90 9.05
CA THR A 236 -2.40 -15.86 9.74
C THR A 236 -2.76 -17.32 9.47
N GLU A 237 -4.06 -17.65 9.43
CA GLU A 237 -4.52 -19.03 9.48
C GLU A 237 -5.62 -19.33 8.45
N PHE A 238 -6.69 -18.55 8.45
CA PHE A 238 -7.90 -18.90 7.71
C PHE A 238 -7.75 -18.80 6.19
N TYR A 239 -6.76 -18.06 5.67
CA TYR A 239 -6.47 -18.01 4.24
C TYR A 239 -6.25 -19.40 3.62
N LYS A 240 -5.78 -20.38 4.41
CA LYS A 240 -5.56 -21.77 3.98
C LYS A 240 -6.84 -22.49 3.57
N ASN A 241 -7.99 -22.04 4.08
CA ASN A 241 -9.30 -22.61 3.78
C ASN A 241 -9.95 -21.95 2.55
N ILE A 242 -9.38 -20.84 2.06
CA ILE A 242 -9.84 -20.15 0.86
C ILE A 242 -9.17 -20.75 -0.38
N ARG A 243 -9.90 -20.75 -1.48
CA ARG A 243 -9.37 -21.17 -2.78
C ARG A 243 -8.18 -20.30 -3.16
N ALA A 244 -7.03 -20.94 -3.34
CA ALA A 244 -5.86 -20.26 -3.88
C ALA A 244 -6.07 -19.91 -5.36
N GLU A 245 -5.92 -18.63 -5.70
CA GLU A 245 -5.89 -18.13 -7.07
C GLU A 245 -4.43 -17.90 -7.50
N LYS A 246 -4.14 -18.07 -8.79
CA LYS A 246 -2.84 -17.69 -9.35
C LYS A 246 -2.81 -16.18 -9.50
N VAL A 247 -1.67 -15.57 -9.17
CA VAL A 247 -1.47 -14.14 -9.38
C VAL A 247 -1.44 -13.86 -10.90
N PRO A 248 -2.37 -13.06 -11.45
CA PRO A 248 -2.33 -12.70 -12.86
C PRO A 248 -1.05 -11.93 -13.16
N VAL A 249 -0.37 -12.23 -14.27
CA VAL A 249 0.81 -11.47 -14.69
C VAL A 249 0.44 -10.04 -15.07
N PRO A 250 1.30 -9.04 -14.81
CA PRO A 250 1.08 -7.71 -15.36
C PRO A 250 1.06 -7.80 -16.88
N LYS A 251 0.12 -7.11 -17.53
CA LYS A 251 0.15 -6.98 -18.99
C LYS A 251 1.41 -6.18 -19.34
N SER A 252 2.30 -6.79 -20.12
CA SER A 252 3.52 -6.12 -20.56
C SER A 252 3.15 -5.04 -21.58
N PRO A 253 3.85 -3.89 -21.61
CA PRO A 253 3.79 -2.98 -22.75
C PRO A 253 4.12 -3.67 -24.09
N PHE A 254 4.91 -4.75 -24.03
CA PHE A 254 5.22 -5.59 -25.19
C PHE A 254 4.08 -6.54 -25.54
N ASP A 255 3.19 -6.91 -24.63
CA ASP A 255 2.09 -7.83 -24.94
C ASP A 255 1.08 -7.18 -25.89
N ASP A 256 0.83 -5.87 -25.74
CA ASP A 256 0.01 -5.11 -26.68
C ASP A 256 0.68 -4.97 -28.05
N LEU A 257 2.00 -4.75 -28.08
CA LEU A 257 2.78 -4.70 -29.32
C LEU A 257 2.84 -6.07 -30.02
N ILE A 258 3.04 -7.15 -29.27
CA ILE A 258 3.06 -8.52 -29.80
C ILE A 258 1.66 -8.90 -30.30
N ALA A 259 0.60 -8.56 -29.56
CA ALA A 259 -0.77 -8.75 -30.03
C ALA A 259 -1.03 -7.97 -31.33
N ALA A 260 -0.59 -6.72 -31.43
CA ALA A 260 -0.69 -5.91 -32.65
C ALA A 260 0.10 -6.51 -33.82
N ILE A 261 1.32 -7.00 -33.58
CA ILE A 261 2.13 -7.68 -34.59
C ILE A 261 1.46 -8.98 -35.04
N VAL A 262 0.92 -9.78 -34.11
CA VAL A 262 0.23 -11.03 -34.42
C VAL A 262 -1.04 -10.77 -35.24
N VAL A 263 -1.82 -9.74 -34.88
CA VAL A 263 -3.00 -9.31 -35.65
C VAL A 263 -2.57 -8.84 -37.05
N TYR A 264 -1.55 -7.98 -37.14
CA TYR A 264 -1.03 -7.50 -38.41
C TYR A 264 -0.55 -8.65 -39.32
N LEU A 265 0.17 -9.63 -38.78
CA LEU A 265 0.63 -10.82 -39.52
C LEU A 265 -0.53 -11.73 -39.96
N LYS A 266 -1.60 -11.81 -39.17
CA LYS A 266 -2.81 -12.59 -39.51
C LYS A 266 -3.65 -11.92 -40.58
N GLU A 267 -3.77 -10.60 -40.54
CA GLU A 267 -4.49 -9.80 -41.54
C GLU A 267 -3.69 -9.60 -42.83
N ASN A 268 -2.38 -9.75 -42.76
CA ASN A 268 -1.49 -9.68 -43.90
C ASN A 268 -0.72 -11.00 -44.12
N PRO A 269 -1.39 -12.10 -44.54
CA PRO A 269 -0.74 -13.39 -44.79
C PRO A 269 0.41 -13.31 -45.82
N TRP A 270 0.38 -12.31 -46.71
CA TRP A 270 1.46 -12.02 -47.65
C TRP A 270 2.77 -11.69 -46.94
N VAL A 271 2.75 -11.07 -45.76
CA VAL A 271 3.97 -10.74 -44.99
C VAL A 271 4.78 -12.00 -44.65
N TRP A 272 4.10 -13.12 -44.36
CA TRP A 272 4.76 -14.43 -44.19
C TRP A 272 5.39 -14.94 -45.49
N GLN A 273 4.73 -14.70 -46.63
CA GLN A 273 5.23 -15.12 -47.95
C GLN A 273 6.44 -14.28 -48.37
N PHE A 274 6.41 -12.95 -48.20
CA PHE A 274 7.54 -12.09 -48.54
C PHE A 274 8.69 -12.22 -47.53
N GLY A 275 8.40 -12.38 -46.24
CA GLY A 275 9.40 -12.67 -45.20
C GLY A 275 10.09 -14.02 -45.42
N GLY A 276 9.32 -15.07 -45.72
CA GLY A 276 9.86 -16.38 -46.08
C GLY A 276 10.64 -16.37 -47.40
N MET A 277 10.15 -15.67 -48.42
CA MET A 277 10.80 -15.58 -49.74
C MET A 277 12.10 -14.79 -49.68
N THR A 278 12.16 -13.70 -48.91
CA THR A 278 13.42 -12.95 -48.66
C THR A 278 14.44 -13.78 -47.88
N PHE A 279 14.00 -14.59 -46.92
CA PHE A 279 14.88 -15.53 -46.20
C PHE A 279 15.43 -16.64 -47.12
N VAL A 280 14.59 -17.23 -47.97
CA VAL A 280 15.00 -18.26 -48.94
C VAL A 280 15.92 -17.67 -50.02
N ILE A 281 15.62 -16.48 -50.55
CA ILE A 281 16.51 -15.78 -51.50
C ILE A 281 17.85 -15.45 -50.83
N GLY A 282 17.84 -15.02 -49.56
CA GLY A 282 19.05 -14.80 -48.78
C GLY A 282 19.88 -16.06 -48.59
N LEU A 283 19.25 -17.20 -48.28
CA LEU A 283 19.91 -18.50 -48.19
C LEU A 283 20.48 -18.97 -49.54
N ILE A 284 19.73 -18.81 -50.63
CA ILE A 284 20.20 -19.14 -51.98
C ILE A 284 21.38 -18.24 -52.38
N ALA A 285 21.31 -16.93 -52.09
CA ALA A 285 22.40 -16.01 -52.35
C ALA A 285 23.65 -16.37 -51.53
N ALA A 286 23.50 -16.71 -50.25
CA ALA A 286 24.60 -17.18 -49.40
C ALA A 286 25.22 -18.49 -49.94
N LEU A 287 24.39 -19.44 -50.39
CA LEU A 287 24.86 -20.68 -51.03
C LEU A 287 25.57 -20.44 -52.36
N LEU A 288 25.09 -19.50 -53.18
CA LEU A 288 25.72 -19.12 -54.45
C LEU A 288 27.05 -18.38 -54.24
N VAL A 289 27.15 -17.52 -53.23
CA VAL A 289 28.40 -16.86 -52.83
C VAL A 289 29.41 -17.88 -52.31
N ASN A 290 28.99 -18.86 -51.50
CA ASN A 290 29.84 -19.97 -51.07
C ASN A 290 30.25 -20.91 -52.22
N LYS A 291 29.42 -21.10 -53.24
CA LYS A 291 29.77 -21.92 -54.42
C LYS A 291 30.77 -21.18 -55.32
N LYS A 292 30.67 -19.85 -55.43
CA LYS A 292 31.59 -19.01 -56.23
C LYS A 292 32.97 -18.85 -55.59
N SER A 293 33.10 -19.01 -54.26
CA SER A 293 34.41 -19.04 -53.59
C SER A 293 35.17 -20.36 -53.74
N SER A 294 34.53 -21.43 -54.24
CA SER A 294 35.16 -22.74 -54.46
C SER A 294 35.92 -22.90 -55.79
N VAL A 295 35.84 -21.92 -56.70
CA VAL A 295 36.60 -21.94 -57.96
C VAL A 295 37.95 -21.22 -57.78
N LYS A 296 38.97 -21.97 -57.36
CA LYS A 296 40.37 -21.51 -57.33
C LYS A 296 40.95 -21.36 -58.77
N PRO A 297 41.82 -20.37 -59.03
CA PRO A 297 42.48 -20.19 -60.33
C PRO A 297 43.72 -21.10 -60.44
N SER A 298 43.93 -21.78 -61.59
CA SER A 298 45.21 -22.45 -61.88
C SER A 298 45.83 -22.05 -63.23
N SER A 299 46.87 -21.21 -63.10
CA SER A 299 48.18 -21.20 -63.78
C SER A 299 48.33 -21.41 -65.30
N LYS A 300 48.99 -20.39 -65.90
CA LYS A 300 49.80 -20.36 -67.14
C LYS A 300 50.62 -21.63 -67.44
N LYS A 301 50.78 -21.97 -68.74
CA LYS A 301 52.10 -22.25 -69.35
C LYS A 301 52.09 -22.13 -70.89
N LYS A 302 53.22 -21.59 -71.40
CA LYS A 302 53.59 -21.32 -72.79
C LYS A 302 53.90 -22.62 -73.57
N ALA A 303 53.71 -22.59 -74.90
CA ALA A 303 54.79 -22.58 -75.93
C ALA A 303 54.49 -23.42 -77.20
N ALA A 304 54.77 -22.79 -78.35
CA ALA A 304 55.24 -23.35 -79.64
C ALA A 304 54.33 -24.33 -80.42
N LYS A 305 54.43 -24.56 -81.73
CA LYS A 305 54.89 -23.89 -82.96
C LYS A 305 54.68 -24.97 -84.06
N LYS A 306 54.38 -24.57 -85.31
CA LYS A 306 54.53 -25.31 -86.60
C LYS A 306 53.52 -26.47 -86.87
N GLU A 307 53.06 -26.77 -88.09
CA GLU A 307 53.34 -26.31 -89.46
C GLU A 307 52.28 -26.93 -90.41
N LYS A 308 51.70 -26.15 -91.32
CA LYS A 308 51.72 -26.36 -92.78
C LYS A 308 51.04 -25.19 -93.49
#